data_AF-A0A9Y2ID79-F1
#
_entry.id   AF-A0A9Y2ID79-F1
#
_cell.length_a   1.000
_cell.length_b   1.000
_cell.length_c   1.000
_cell.angle_alpha   90.00
_cell.angle_beta   90.00
_cell.angle_gamma   90.00
#
_symmetry.space_group_name_H-M   'P 1'
#
loop_
_entity.id
_entity.type
_entity.pdbx_description
1 polymer ?
#
loop_
_entity_poly.entity_id
_entity_poly.type
_entity_poly.pdbx_seq_one_letter_code
_entity_poly.pdbx_strand_id
1 'polypeptide(L)'
;MAKEAADAVRLFGLANGSVRASANVAAAEVSIEGKSTEILQSVSGQAIRKGAVPEIGAEGNPQRLFAFNTGNNIRDFDTEIKILNYVANELGEASPEVRGTINLHTENPVCISCRSAIYQFKKQFPNVNVNVTEGK
;
A
#
# COMPACT_ATOMS: atom_id res chain seq x y z
N MET A 1 -11.39 -12.64 3.88
CA MET A 1 -10.39 -12.06 4.79
C MET A 1 -9.80 -10.75 4.24
N ALA A 2 -10.55 -9.96 3.46
CA ALA A 2 -10.14 -8.62 3.02
C ALA A 2 -11.34 -7.65 3.01
N LYS A 3 -12.38 -7.98 3.79
CA LYS A 3 -13.66 -7.26 3.72
C LYS A 3 -13.48 -5.83 4.25
N GLU A 4 -12.70 -5.69 5.32
CA GLU A 4 -12.34 -4.42 5.92
C GLU A 4 -11.56 -3.53 4.95
N ALA A 5 -10.57 -4.08 4.23
CA ALA A 5 -9.81 -3.33 3.24
C ALA A 5 -10.67 -2.92 2.02
N ALA A 6 -11.56 -3.78 1.55
CA ALA A 6 -12.49 -3.46 0.47
C ALA A 6 -13.51 -2.38 0.86
N ASP A 7 -14.10 -2.51 2.06
CA ASP A 7 -15.02 -1.51 2.61
C ASP A 7 -14.30 -0.15 2.79
N ALA A 8 -13.03 -0.18 3.22
CA ALA A 8 -12.18 1.00 3.36
C ALA A 8 -11.93 1.72 2.02
N VAL A 9 -11.64 0.98 0.95
CA VAL A 9 -11.52 1.55 -0.41
C VAL A 9 -12.80 2.29 -0.81
N ARG A 10 -13.96 1.64 -0.62
CA ARG A 10 -15.27 2.22 -0.95
C ARG A 10 -15.55 3.50 -0.17
N LEU A 11 -15.39 3.47 1.15
CA LEU A 11 -15.66 4.62 2.03
C LEU A 11 -14.73 5.80 1.71
N PHE A 12 -13.46 5.52 1.46
CA PHE A 12 -12.48 6.54 1.11
C PHE A 12 -12.76 7.20 -0.25
N GLY A 13 -13.16 6.41 -1.24
CA GLY A 13 -13.57 6.89 -2.56
C GLY A 13 -14.77 7.83 -2.50
N LEU A 14 -15.76 7.51 -1.66
CA LEU A 14 -16.92 8.38 -1.39
C LEU A 14 -16.52 9.69 -0.71
N ALA A 15 -15.69 9.61 0.34
CA ALA A 15 -15.28 10.77 1.13
C ALA A 15 -14.42 11.79 0.33
N ASN A 16 -13.66 11.30 -0.66
CA ASN A 16 -12.78 12.13 -1.47
C ASN A 16 -13.40 12.55 -2.82
N GLY A 17 -14.74 12.50 -2.90
CA GLY A 17 -15.52 13.02 -4.02
C GLY A 17 -15.19 12.32 -5.32
N SER A 18 -15.39 10.99 -5.37
CA SER A 18 -15.03 10.12 -6.49
C SER A 18 -13.66 10.53 -7.03
N VAL A 19 -12.62 10.13 -6.28
CA VAL A 19 -11.21 10.10 -6.71
C VAL A 19 -11.19 10.11 -8.23
N ARG A 20 -10.78 11.25 -8.84
CA ARG A 20 -10.90 11.59 -10.29
C ARG A 20 -11.09 10.30 -11.08
N ALA A 21 -12.14 10.16 -11.90
CA ALA A 21 -12.55 8.91 -12.57
C ALA A 21 -11.44 7.98 -13.14
N SER A 22 -10.20 8.46 -13.28
CA SER A 22 -8.98 7.77 -13.69
C SER A 22 -7.97 7.36 -12.58
N ALA A 23 -8.15 7.72 -11.31
CA ALA A 23 -7.17 7.44 -10.25
C ALA A 23 -7.56 6.16 -9.47
N ASN A 24 -6.57 5.34 -9.16
CA ASN A 24 -6.73 4.10 -8.42
C ASN A 24 -6.78 4.38 -6.91
N VAL A 25 -7.67 3.71 -6.20
CA VAL A 25 -7.67 3.66 -4.73
C VAL A 25 -7.22 2.27 -4.27
N ALA A 26 -6.46 2.23 -3.18
CA ALA A 26 -6.19 1.01 -2.45
C ALA A 26 -6.29 1.24 -0.94
N ALA A 27 -6.55 0.17 -0.21
CA ALA A 27 -6.48 0.15 1.24
C ALA A 27 -5.82 -1.14 1.72
N ALA A 28 -5.17 -1.09 2.86
CA ALA A 28 -4.61 -2.26 3.52
C ALA A 28 -5.07 -2.32 4.97
N GLU A 29 -5.56 -3.48 5.37
CA GLU A 29 -5.62 -3.86 6.77
C GLU A 29 -4.28 -4.44 7.18
N VAL A 30 -3.61 -3.81 8.15
CA VAL A 30 -2.29 -4.17 8.63
C VAL A 30 -2.41 -4.70 10.05
N SER A 31 -2.13 -5.99 10.23
CA SER A 31 -2.15 -6.66 11.52
C SER A 31 -0.78 -7.25 11.81
N ILE A 32 -0.04 -6.64 12.73
CA ILE A 32 1.32 -7.04 13.11
C ILE A 32 1.29 -7.52 14.57
N GLU A 33 1.95 -8.63 14.86
CA GLU A 33 1.99 -9.17 16.23
C GLU A 33 2.54 -8.12 17.21
N GLY A 34 1.82 -7.90 18.31
CA GLY A 34 2.17 -6.90 19.32
C GLY A 34 1.81 -5.45 18.97
N LYS A 35 1.18 -5.18 17.83
CA LYS A 35 0.63 -3.86 17.46
C LYS A 35 -0.89 -3.91 17.29
N SER A 36 -1.54 -2.76 17.47
CA SER A 36 -2.96 -2.60 17.08
C SER A 36 -3.10 -2.75 15.57
N THR A 37 -4.23 -3.30 15.12
CA THR A 37 -4.55 -3.37 13.69
C THR A 37 -4.87 -1.98 13.15
N GLU A 38 -4.37 -1.65 11.97
CA GLU A 38 -4.55 -0.36 11.32
C GLU A 38 -5.15 -0.53 9.91
N ILE A 39 -5.95 0.44 9.47
CA ILE A 39 -6.42 0.56 8.09
C ILE A 39 -5.70 1.72 7.42
N LEU A 40 -4.88 1.40 6.44
CA LEU A 40 -4.15 2.37 5.61
C LEU A 40 -4.83 2.52 4.25
N GLN A 41 -4.75 3.71 3.66
CA GLN A 41 -5.39 4.02 2.38
C GLN A 41 -4.46 4.84 1.50
N SER A 42 -4.59 4.71 0.18
CA SER A 42 -3.82 5.52 -0.75
C SER A 42 -4.55 5.77 -2.06
N VAL A 43 -4.10 6.79 -2.79
CA VAL A 43 -4.51 7.12 -4.16
C VAL A 43 -3.30 7.20 -5.05
N SER A 44 -3.44 6.69 -6.28
CA SER A 44 -2.37 6.71 -7.28
C SER A 44 -1.99 8.13 -7.67
N GLY A 45 -0.72 8.34 -7.97
CA GLY A 45 -0.15 9.65 -8.28
C GLY A 45 0.26 10.42 -7.03
N GLN A 46 0.62 11.68 -7.24
CA GLN A 46 1.25 12.53 -6.21
C GLN A 46 0.26 13.43 -5.47
N ALA A 47 -1.04 13.28 -5.75
CA ALA A 47 -2.07 14.11 -5.12
C ALA A 47 -2.25 13.69 -3.66
N ILE A 48 -1.87 14.58 -2.74
CA ILE A 48 -2.09 14.39 -1.30
C ILE A 48 -3.59 14.43 -1.03
N ARG A 49 -4.10 13.39 -0.35
CA ARG A 49 -5.50 13.31 0.07
C ARG A 49 -5.59 13.09 1.57
N LYS A 50 -6.58 13.73 2.20
CA LYS A 50 -6.82 13.56 3.64
C LYS A 50 -7.15 12.09 3.93
N GLY A 51 -6.44 11.50 4.88
CA GLY A 51 -6.59 10.09 5.27
C GLY A 51 -5.79 9.10 4.42
N ALA A 52 -5.06 9.56 3.40
CA ALA A 52 -4.09 8.72 2.71
C ALA A 52 -2.77 8.64 3.48
N VAL A 53 -2.02 7.55 3.29
CA VAL A 53 -0.64 7.45 3.73
C VAL A 53 0.20 8.62 3.20
N PRO A 54 1.22 9.09 3.94
CA PRO A 54 2.13 10.12 3.46
C PRO A 54 2.75 9.75 2.11
N GLU A 55 3.05 10.75 1.29
CA GLU A 55 3.79 10.52 0.04
C GLU A 55 5.18 9.97 0.33
N ILE A 56 5.72 9.22 -0.63
CA ILE A 56 7.09 8.75 -0.51
C ILE A 56 8.04 9.94 -0.63
N GLY A 57 9.00 10.03 0.29
CA GLY A 57 9.91 11.18 0.45
C GLY A 57 9.42 12.22 1.45
N ALA A 58 8.23 12.07 2.04
CA ALA A 58 7.81 12.86 3.20
C ALA A 58 8.69 12.54 4.43
N GLU A 59 8.70 13.44 5.41
CA GLU A 59 9.38 13.23 6.68
C GLU A 59 8.90 11.93 7.34
N GLY A 60 9.84 11.05 7.73
CA GLY A 60 9.53 9.73 8.28
C GLY A 60 9.10 8.66 7.26
N ASN A 61 8.93 9.00 5.97
CA ASN A 61 8.54 8.06 4.92
C ASN A 61 9.48 8.10 3.69
N PRO A 62 10.79 7.82 3.84
CA PRO A 62 11.72 7.81 2.71
C PRO A 62 11.39 6.70 1.70
N GLN A 63 11.90 6.86 0.47
CA GLN A 63 11.82 5.82 -0.56
C GLN A 63 12.62 4.60 -0.15
N ARG A 64 11.92 3.47 0.03
CA ARG A 64 12.47 2.19 0.50
C ARG A 64 12.14 1.03 -0.44
N LEU A 65 10.98 1.05 -1.09
CA LEU A 65 10.54 0.04 -2.05
C LEU A 65 10.39 0.64 -3.44
N PHE A 66 10.90 -0.05 -4.46
CA PHE A 66 10.91 0.49 -5.83
C PHE A 66 10.04 -0.31 -6.79
N ALA A 67 9.36 0.38 -7.70
CA ALA A 67 8.71 -0.26 -8.83
C ALA A 67 9.75 -0.69 -9.88
N PHE A 68 9.59 -1.85 -10.52
CA PHE A 68 10.32 -2.09 -11.78
C PHE A 68 9.72 -1.24 -12.89
N ASN A 69 10.46 -0.28 -13.42
CA ASN A 69 9.98 0.56 -14.52
C ASN A 69 9.76 -0.28 -15.79
N THR A 70 8.50 -0.42 -16.21
CA THR A 70 8.16 -0.96 -17.53
C THR A 70 8.06 0.21 -18.52
N GLY A 71 9.21 0.64 -19.05
CA GLY A 71 9.30 1.79 -19.98
C GLY A 71 9.38 3.15 -19.28
N ASN A 72 8.82 4.20 -19.90
CA ASN A 72 8.96 5.60 -19.45
C ASN A 72 8.00 6.03 -18.33
N ASN A 73 7.19 5.13 -17.78
CA ASN A 73 6.24 5.48 -16.73
C ASN A 73 6.89 5.24 -15.36
N ILE A 74 7.06 6.30 -14.57
CA ILE A 74 7.47 6.20 -13.16
C ILE A 74 6.28 5.62 -12.39
N ARG A 75 6.49 4.47 -11.76
CA ARG A 75 5.44 3.69 -11.07
C ARG A 75 5.52 3.75 -9.55
N ASP A 76 6.49 4.48 -8.99
CA ASP A 76 6.68 4.60 -7.54
C ASP A 76 5.50 5.25 -6.81
N PHE A 77 4.64 5.97 -7.54
CA PHE A 77 3.42 6.59 -7.02
C PHE A 77 2.16 5.73 -7.20
N ASP A 78 2.31 4.46 -7.56
CA ASP A 78 1.22 3.50 -7.56
C ASP A 78 0.80 3.19 -6.11
N THR A 79 -0.50 2.97 -5.91
CA THR A 79 -1.13 2.86 -4.59
C THR A 79 -0.51 1.79 -3.69
N GLU A 80 -0.21 0.63 -4.26
CA GLU A 80 0.32 -0.54 -3.58
C GLU A 80 1.74 -0.27 -3.06
N ILE A 81 2.52 0.50 -3.84
CA ILE A 81 3.89 0.87 -3.47
C ILE A 81 3.86 1.88 -2.34
N LYS A 82 3.00 2.91 -2.42
CA LYS A 82 2.86 3.92 -1.36
C LYS A 82 2.50 3.28 -0.02
N ILE A 83 1.53 2.37 0.00
CA ILE A 83 1.11 1.67 1.23
C ILE A 83 2.24 0.79 1.76
N LEU A 84 2.82 -0.10 0.93
CA LEU A 84 3.84 -1.03 1.41
C LEU A 84 5.15 -0.32 1.80
N ASN A 85 5.50 0.78 1.14
CA ASN A 85 6.64 1.62 1.51
C ASN A 85 6.43 2.24 2.89
N TYR A 86 5.24 2.80 3.12
CA TYR A 86 4.89 3.38 4.42
C TYR A 86 4.94 2.32 5.53
N VAL A 87 4.30 1.15 5.32
CA VAL A 87 4.37 0.04 6.30
C VAL A 87 5.80 -0.40 6.56
N ALA A 88 6.63 -0.51 5.53
CA ALA A 88 8.03 -0.89 5.71
C ALA A 88 8.79 0.10 6.58
N ASN A 89 8.55 1.41 6.41
CA ASN A 89 9.16 2.44 7.25
C ASN A 89 8.64 2.39 8.70
N GLU A 90 7.34 2.20 8.92
CA GLU A 90 6.73 2.03 10.25
C GLU A 90 7.21 0.77 11.01
N LEU A 91 7.62 -0.26 10.27
CA LEU A 91 8.20 -1.48 10.84
C LEU A 91 9.68 -1.35 11.20
N GLY A 92 10.36 -0.29 10.75
CA GLY A 92 11.78 -0.06 11.03
C GLY A 92 12.69 -1.01 10.27
N GLU A 93 13.79 -1.46 10.89
CA GLU A 93 14.80 -2.31 10.23
C GLU A 93 14.21 -3.61 9.68
N ALA A 94 14.74 -4.08 8.55
CA ALA A 94 14.35 -5.36 7.98
C ALA A 94 14.64 -6.49 8.99
N SER A 95 13.63 -7.26 9.34
CA SER A 95 13.76 -8.31 10.36
C SER A 95 12.84 -9.49 10.07
N PRO A 96 13.35 -10.74 10.17
CA PRO A 96 12.52 -11.93 10.11
C PRO A 96 11.69 -12.13 11.40
N GLU A 97 11.97 -11.39 12.47
CA GLU A 97 11.23 -11.51 13.72
C GLU A 97 9.85 -10.85 13.66
N VAL A 98 9.65 -9.92 12.72
CA VAL A 98 8.34 -9.29 12.51
C VAL A 98 7.39 -10.28 11.84
N ARG A 99 6.25 -10.50 12.48
CA ARG A 99 5.21 -11.43 12.01
C ARG A 99 3.86 -10.72 11.91
N GLY A 100 3.05 -11.14 10.96
CA GLY A 100 1.73 -10.56 10.79
C GLY A 100 1.10 -10.85 9.44
N THR A 101 0.05 -10.10 9.14
CA THR A 101 -0.68 -10.17 7.88
C THR A 101 -1.05 -8.75 7.42
N ILE A 102 -0.90 -8.52 6.12
CA ILE A 102 -1.36 -7.35 5.39
C ILE A 102 -2.38 -7.83 4.38
N ASN A 103 -3.64 -7.43 4.53
CA ASN A 103 -4.69 -7.66 3.54
C ASN A 103 -4.86 -6.38 2.72
N LEU A 104 -4.23 -6.36 1.54
CA LEU A 104 -4.27 -5.26 0.58
C LEU A 104 -5.42 -5.46 -0.40
N HIS A 105 -6.25 -4.44 -0.57
CA HIS A 105 -7.29 -4.38 -1.59
C HIS A 105 -7.07 -3.16 -2.48
N THR A 106 -7.17 -3.33 -3.80
CA THR A 106 -7.03 -2.24 -4.77
C THR A 106 -8.11 -2.34 -5.85
N GLU A 107 -8.58 -1.18 -6.34
CA GLU A 107 -9.64 -1.14 -7.36
C GLU A 107 -9.19 -1.69 -8.71
N ASN A 108 -7.95 -1.40 -9.09
CA ASN A 108 -7.37 -1.84 -10.35
C ASN A 108 -6.49 -3.10 -10.17
N PRO A 109 -6.32 -3.92 -11.22
CA PRO A 109 -5.40 -5.05 -11.17
C PRO A 109 -3.98 -4.63 -10.82
N VAL A 110 -3.32 -5.41 -9.97
CA VAL A 110 -1.95 -5.15 -9.51
C VAL A 110 -1.02 -5.18 -10.71
N CYS A 111 -0.34 -4.05 -10.92
CA CYS A 111 0.53 -3.89 -12.06
C CYS A 111 1.78 -4.79 -11.96
N ILE A 112 2.38 -5.19 -13.09
CA ILE A 112 3.60 -6.03 -13.08
C ILE A 112 4.72 -5.36 -12.27
N SER A 113 4.86 -4.04 -12.40
CA SER A 113 5.81 -3.22 -11.65
C SER A 113 5.51 -3.17 -10.15
N CYS A 114 4.25 -3.32 -9.73
CA CYS A 114 3.82 -3.33 -8.32
C CYS A 114 4.24 -4.64 -7.63
N ARG A 115 4.38 -5.74 -8.39
CA ARG A 115 4.86 -7.04 -7.86
C ARG A 115 6.28 -6.97 -7.31
N SER A 116 7.11 -6.05 -7.81
CA SER A 116 8.48 -5.87 -7.30
C SER A 116 8.50 -5.28 -5.89
N ALA A 117 7.60 -4.35 -5.59
CA ALA A 117 7.46 -3.75 -4.27
C ALA A 117 7.00 -4.81 -3.25
N ILE A 118 6.01 -5.65 -3.62
CA ILE A 118 5.57 -6.78 -2.79
C ILE A 118 6.73 -7.74 -2.53
N TYR A 119 7.51 -8.09 -3.55
CA TYR A 119 8.66 -8.97 -3.40
C TYR A 119 9.73 -8.37 -2.48
N GLN A 120 10.06 -7.09 -2.66
CA GLN A 120 11.03 -6.38 -1.79
C GLN A 120 10.54 -6.33 -0.34
N PHE A 121 9.26 -6.04 -0.12
CA PHE A 121 8.66 -6.06 1.21
C PHE A 121 8.79 -7.43 1.87
N LYS A 122 8.38 -8.49 1.17
CA LYS A 122 8.48 -9.88 1.66
C LYS A 122 9.92 -10.31 1.93
N LYS A 123 10.90 -9.77 1.19
CA LYS A 123 12.32 -10.03 1.45
C LYS A 123 12.79 -9.40 2.77
N GLN A 124 12.25 -8.23 3.13
CA GLN A 124 12.60 -7.53 4.37
C GLN A 124 11.86 -8.10 5.59
N PHE A 125 10.61 -8.52 5.41
CA PHE A 125 9.74 -9.05 6.46
C PHE A 125 9.12 -10.40 6.02
N PRO A 126 9.92 -11.49 5.98
CA PRO A 126 9.50 -12.77 5.41
C PRO A 126 8.35 -13.45 6.15
N ASN A 127 8.13 -13.09 7.42
CA ASN A 127 7.05 -13.64 8.24
C ASN A 127 5.80 -12.74 8.29
N VAL A 128 5.75 -11.70 7.46
CA VAL A 128 4.54 -10.90 7.24
C VAL A 128 3.88 -11.36 5.94
N ASN A 129 2.70 -11.96 6.05
CA ASN A 129 1.93 -12.41 4.90
C ASN A 129 1.28 -11.21 4.20
N VAL A 130 1.57 -11.02 2.92
CA VAL A 130 0.88 -10.00 2.10
C VAL A 130 -0.11 -10.71 1.18
N ASN A 131 -1.40 -10.54 1.50
CA ASN A 131 -2.53 -11.01 0.72
C ASN A 131 -3.05 -9.85 -0.11
N VAL A 132 -3.22 -10.07 -1.42
CA VAL A 132 -3.69 -9.01 -2.32
C VAL A 132 -4.99 -9.45 -2.99
N THR A 133 -5.95 -8.53 -3.01
CA THR A 133 -7.24 -8.68 -3.68
C THR A 133 -7.47 -7.47 -4.58
N GLU A 134 -8.21 -7.69 -5.66
CA GLU A 134 -8.43 -6.70 -6.72
C GLU A 134 -9.93 -6.61 -7.01
N GLY A 135 -10.43 -5.43 -7.35
CA GLY A 135 -11.81 -5.22 -7.81
C GLY A 135 -12.46 -3.96 -7.25
N LYS A 136 -13.55 -3.53 -7.88
CA LYS A 136 -14.40 -2.41 -7.44
C LYS A 136 -15.61 -2.88 -6.65
#